data_AF-A0A414FLS7-F1
#
_entry.id   AF-A0A414FLS7-F1
#
_cell.length_a   1.000
_cell.length_b   1.000
_cell.length_c   1.000
_cell.angle_alpha   90.00
_cell.angle_beta   90.00
_cell.angle_gamma   90.00
#
_symmetry.space_group_name_H-M   'P 1'
#
loop_
_entity.id
_entity.type
_entity.pdbx_description
1 polymer ?
#
loop_
_entity_poly.entity_id
_entity_poly.type
_entity_poly.pdbx_seq_one_letter_code
_entity_poly.pdbx_strand_id
1 'polypeptide(L)'
;MLRVIFLIIGICVIILALSFVFKKHARTILWSSAITLFAGTLLLIGIGVINPVGEDKTGSVEFWGAIITLISGAALAFCAEKLKEKNNGKITEVKNEALIEDSKQEENPVCNEGEVVLPKILDTYTARKVFAKAIEAGYIMECGSFYKWNNSKVLLAYMCGRIYCGDKPNYSKIEEKTFWKFGRQDMFPDAELKVLFQIQDLGQSRANRKDAIVPFKSEEIDKFFE
;
A
#
# COMPACT_ATOMS: atom_id res chain seq x y z
N MET A 1 28.83 38.25 15.50
CA MET A 1 27.84 37.48 16.28
C MET A 1 26.48 37.40 15.55
N LEU A 2 25.72 38.50 15.41
CA LEU A 2 24.37 38.48 14.81
C LEU A 2 24.31 37.94 13.37
N ARG A 3 25.26 38.30 12.50
CA ARG A 3 25.31 37.79 11.10
C ARG A 3 25.45 36.27 11.00
N VAL A 4 26.21 35.65 11.92
CA VAL A 4 26.39 34.20 11.96
C VAL A 4 25.12 33.51 12.43
N ILE A 5 24.41 34.11 13.40
CA ILE A 5 23.14 33.59 13.91
C ILE A 5 22.05 33.64 12.82
N PHE A 6 21.94 34.74 12.06
CA PHE A 6 20.99 34.84 10.94
C PHE A 6 21.29 33.82 9.83
N LEU A 7 22.56 33.57 9.56
CA LEU A 7 22.98 32.58 8.57
C LEU A 7 22.59 31.15 9.02
N ILE A 8 22.81 30.82 10.30
CA ILE A 8 22.41 29.53 10.88
C ILE A 8 20.88 29.35 10.82
N ILE A 9 20.12 30.38 11.21
CA ILE A 9 18.65 30.33 11.17
C ILE A 9 18.15 30.17 9.72
N GLY A 10 18.74 30.89 8.77
CA GLY A 10 18.42 30.77 7.35
C GLY A 10 18.67 29.35 6.82
N ILE A 11 19.81 28.75 7.16
CA ILE A 11 20.12 27.36 6.81
C ILE A 11 19.10 26.39 7.44
N CYS A 12 18.73 26.57 8.71
CA CYS A 12 17.73 25.74 9.36
C CYS A 12 16.36 25.80 8.67
N VAL A 13 15.91 27.00 8.27
CA VAL A 13 14.65 27.17 7.52
C VAL A 13 14.71 26.48 6.16
N ILE A 14 15.85 26.57 5.46
CA ILE A 14 16.08 25.89 4.19
C ILE A 14 16.06 24.36 4.38
N ILE A 15 16.71 23.83 5.42
CA ILE A 15 16.70 22.39 5.73
C ILE A 15 15.27 21.90 6.01
N LEU A 16 14.46 22.68 6.73
CA LEU A 16 13.06 22.34 7.00
C LEU A 16 12.20 22.36 5.72
N ALA A 17 12.36 23.38 4.89
CA ALA A 17 11.65 23.48 3.61
C ALA A 17 12.04 22.34 2.66
N LEU A 18 13.33 22.03 2.57
CA LEU A 18 13.84 20.88 1.83
C LEU A 18 13.23 19.59 2.39
N SER A 19 13.23 19.38 3.70
CA SER A 19 12.66 18.18 4.33
C SER A 19 11.18 18.00 4.01
N PHE A 20 10.41 19.10 3.96
CA PHE A 20 9.00 19.07 3.57
C PHE A 20 8.81 18.67 2.10
N VAL A 21 9.62 19.24 1.21
CA VAL A 21 9.60 18.92 -0.24
C VAL A 21 10.10 17.49 -0.49
N PHE A 22 11.11 17.04 0.24
CA PHE A 22 11.59 15.65 0.27
C PHE A 22 10.47 14.69 0.66
N LYS A 23 9.62 15.02 1.65
CA LYS A 23 8.50 14.15 2.03
C LYS A 23 7.50 13.89 0.89
N LYS A 24 7.30 14.86 -0.01
CA LYS A 24 6.34 14.78 -1.12
C LYS A 24 6.94 14.20 -2.40
N HIS A 25 8.21 14.50 -2.69
CA HIS A 25 8.88 14.17 -3.95
C HIS A 25 10.21 13.43 -3.78
N ALA A 26 10.41 12.74 -2.65
CA ALA A 26 11.64 12.03 -2.28
C ALA A 26 12.26 11.29 -3.46
N ARG A 27 11.48 10.46 -4.17
CA ARG A 27 12.00 9.64 -5.27
C ARG A 27 12.58 10.48 -6.41
N THR A 28 11.85 11.49 -6.90
CA THR A 28 12.30 12.32 -8.02
C THR A 28 13.53 13.13 -7.64
N ILE A 29 13.56 13.69 -6.42
CA ILE A 29 14.69 14.50 -5.95
C ILE A 29 15.95 13.64 -5.79
N LEU A 30 15.80 12.42 -5.31
CA LEU A 30 16.93 11.53 -5.05
C LEU A 30 17.53 10.97 -6.35
N TRP A 31 16.69 10.69 -7.36
CA TRP A 31 17.13 10.38 -8.73
C TRP A 31 17.80 11.57 -9.41
N SER A 32 17.20 12.77 -9.32
CA SER A 32 17.80 13.99 -9.88
C SER A 32 19.15 14.32 -9.25
N SER A 33 19.29 14.15 -7.93
CA SER A 33 20.55 14.34 -7.21
C SER A 33 21.62 13.34 -7.67
N ALA A 34 21.26 12.05 -7.76
CA ALA A 34 22.18 11.01 -8.22
C ALA A 34 22.67 11.27 -9.66
N ILE A 35 21.76 11.64 -10.57
CA ILE A 35 22.10 11.98 -11.96
C ILE A 35 22.98 13.23 -12.02
N THR A 36 22.66 14.25 -11.22
CA THR A 36 23.44 15.50 -11.20
C THR A 36 24.85 15.28 -10.68
N LEU A 37 25.01 14.48 -9.61
CA LEU A 37 26.32 14.13 -9.07
C LEU A 37 27.14 13.30 -10.06
N PHE A 38 26.52 12.33 -10.73
CA PHE A 38 27.20 11.47 -11.71
C PHE A 38 27.59 12.23 -12.99
N ALA A 39 26.66 12.98 -13.57
CA ALA A 39 26.94 13.77 -14.78
C ALA A 39 27.90 14.93 -14.50
N GLY A 40 27.76 15.60 -13.35
CA GLY A 40 28.62 16.70 -12.95
C GLY A 40 30.07 16.28 -12.72
N THR A 41 30.29 15.15 -12.04
CA THR A 41 31.65 14.62 -11.84
C THR A 41 32.29 14.18 -13.15
N LEU A 42 31.56 13.48 -14.03
CA LEU A 42 32.07 13.10 -15.35
C LEU A 42 32.42 14.30 -16.22
N LEU A 43 31.62 15.37 -16.17
CA LEU A 43 31.87 16.59 -16.93
C LEU A 43 33.11 17.35 -16.41
N LEU A 44 33.31 17.40 -15.09
CA LEU A 44 34.51 18.01 -14.48
C LEU A 44 35.79 17.22 -14.82
N ILE A 45 35.70 15.89 -14.89
CA ILE A 45 36.80 15.04 -15.36
C ILE A 45 37.05 15.27 -16.86
N GLY A 46 35.99 15.36 -17.67
CA GLY A 46 36.08 15.56 -19.12
C GLY A 46 36.62 16.93 -19.55
N ILE A 47 36.36 17.99 -18.78
CA ILE A 47 36.96 19.32 -18.99
C ILE A 47 38.41 19.38 -18.49
N GLY A 48 38.84 18.40 -17.68
CA GLY A 48 40.20 18.34 -17.11
C GLY A 48 40.39 19.19 -15.86
N VAL A 49 39.29 19.61 -15.20
CA VAL A 49 39.34 20.34 -13.92
C VAL A 49 39.71 19.40 -12.77
N ILE A 50 39.29 18.14 -12.85
CA ILE A 50 39.67 17.07 -11.92
C ILE A 50 40.44 16.04 -12.73
N ASN A 51 41.69 15.77 -12.35
CA ASN A 51 42.49 14.74 -13.03
C ASN A 51 42.67 13.53 -12.09
N PRO A 52 41.76 12.56 -12.11
CA PRO A 52 41.87 11.38 -11.26
C PRO A 52 43.05 10.47 -11.68
N VAL A 53 43.73 10.76 -12.81
CA VAL A 53 44.87 10.00 -13.36
C VAL A 53 46.14 10.86 -13.35
N GLY A 54 46.41 11.54 -12.24
CA GLY A 54 47.72 12.15 -11.96
C GLY A 54 48.79 11.10 -11.62
N GLU A 55 50.07 11.51 -11.58
CA GLU A 55 51.22 10.63 -11.35
C GLU A 55 51.18 9.88 -10.00
N ASP A 56 50.54 10.45 -8.97
CA ASP A 56 50.41 9.86 -7.63
C ASP A 56 49.07 9.12 -7.45
N LYS A 57 49.02 7.89 -7.96
CA LYS A 57 47.77 7.13 -8.24
C LYS A 57 46.98 6.61 -7.03
N THR A 58 47.38 6.90 -5.78
CA THR A 58 46.72 6.34 -4.59
C THR A 58 46.57 7.31 -3.41
N GLY A 59 47.23 8.47 -3.44
CA GLY A 59 47.23 9.46 -2.36
C GLY A 59 46.50 10.77 -2.68
N SER A 60 46.03 10.96 -3.92
CA SER A 60 45.42 12.22 -4.33
C SER A 60 43.99 12.36 -3.80
N VAL A 61 43.72 13.49 -3.16
CA VAL A 61 42.39 13.88 -2.65
C VAL A 61 41.35 13.87 -3.78
N GLU A 62 41.77 14.18 -5.00
CA GLU A 62 40.94 14.21 -6.20
C GLU A 62 40.45 12.81 -6.62
N PHE A 63 41.31 11.79 -6.52
CA PHE A 63 40.96 10.40 -6.84
C PHE A 63 39.98 9.81 -5.82
N TRP A 64 40.28 9.95 -4.52
CA TRP A 64 39.38 9.49 -3.47
C TRP A 64 38.07 10.28 -3.43
N GLY A 65 38.12 11.59 -3.72
CA GLY A 65 36.94 12.44 -3.84
C GLY A 65 35.99 11.99 -4.95
N ALA A 66 36.52 11.60 -6.12
CA ALA A 66 35.73 11.04 -7.20
C ALA A 66 35.07 9.71 -6.80
N ILE A 67 35.83 8.80 -6.18
CA ILE A 67 35.31 7.48 -5.74
C ILE A 67 34.20 7.64 -4.69
N ILE A 68 34.40 8.47 -3.67
CA ILE A 68 33.41 8.70 -2.61
C ILE A 68 32.13 9.32 -3.20
N THR A 69 32.27 10.23 -4.17
CA THR A 69 31.11 10.85 -4.84
C THR A 69 30.30 9.83 -5.64
N LEU A 70 30.98 8.90 -6.34
CA LEU A 70 30.33 7.82 -7.07
C LEU A 70 29.62 6.82 -6.13
N ILE A 71 30.27 6.43 -5.03
CA ILE A 71 29.69 5.54 -4.01
C ILE A 71 28.48 6.23 -3.34
N SER A 72 28.56 7.52 -3.07
CA SER A 72 27.47 8.31 -2.50
C SER A 72 26.27 8.37 -3.45
N GLY A 73 26.50 8.57 -4.75
CA GLY A 73 25.46 8.51 -5.79
C GLY A 73 24.76 7.14 -5.85
N ALA A 74 25.52 6.06 -5.74
CA ALA A 74 24.98 4.69 -5.71
C ALA A 74 24.16 4.40 -4.43
N ALA A 75 24.67 4.83 -3.27
CA ALA A 75 23.94 4.71 -2.00
C ALA A 75 22.62 5.49 -2.03
N LEU A 76 22.60 6.67 -2.64
CA LEU A 76 21.38 7.42 -2.89
C LEU A 76 20.43 6.63 -3.79
N ALA A 77 20.86 6.14 -4.95
CA ALA A 77 20.00 5.32 -5.82
C ALA A 77 19.38 4.11 -5.09
N PHE A 78 20.17 3.39 -4.29
CA PHE A 78 19.69 2.28 -3.46
C PHE A 78 18.67 2.73 -2.40
N CYS A 79 18.90 3.86 -1.74
CA CYS A 79 17.94 4.48 -0.82
C CYS A 79 16.64 4.89 -1.53
N ALA A 80 16.69 5.33 -2.79
CA ALA A 80 15.48 5.62 -3.59
C ALA A 80 14.65 4.36 -3.85
N GLU A 81 15.30 3.22 -4.09
CA GLU A 81 14.64 1.93 -4.31
C GLU A 81 14.04 1.35 -3.02
N LYS A 82 14.77 1.40 -1.90
CA LYS A 82 14.22 1.06 -0.57
C LYS A 82 13.03 1.95 -0.20
N LEU A 83 13.05 3.22 -0.58
CA LEU A 83 11.90 4.12 -0.44
C LEU A 83 10.74 3.75 -1.36
N LYS A 84 10.97 3.24 -2.59
CA LYS A 84 9.91 2.69 -3.45
C LYS A 84 9.22 1.50 -2.79
N GLU A 85 9.96 0.62 -2.12
CA GLU A 85 9.39 -0.55 -1.43
C GLU A 85 8.59 -0.15 -0.19
N LYS A 86 9.12 0.77 0.62
CA LYS A 86 8.42 1.33 1.79
C LYS A 86 7.20 2.15 1.38
N ASN A 87 7.30 2.93 0.31
CA ASN A 87 6.18 3.70 -0.22
C ASN A 87 5.20 2.81 -0.96
N ASN A 88 5.60 1.68 -1.56
CA ASN A 88 4.66 0.68 -2.06
C ASN A 88 3.94 -0.04 -0.91
N GLY A 89 4.63 -0.42 0.17
CA GLY A 89 3.98 -0.96 1.38
C GLY A 89 2.98 0.03 1.97
N LYS A 90 3.38 1.30 2.09
CA LYS A 90 2.52 2.39 2.57
C LYS A 90 1.44 2.82 1.58
N ILE A 91 1.66 2.75 0.26
CA ILE A 91 0.64 2.95 -0.79
C ILE A 91 -0.27 1.74 -0.88
N THR A 92 0.13 0.54 -0.46
CA THR A 92 -0.76 -0.62 -0.36
C THR A 92 -1.65 -0.48 0.88
N GLU A 93 -1.11 0.03 2.00
CA GLU A 93 -1.88 0.48 3.17
C GLU A 93 -2.83 1.64 2.82
N VAL A 94 -2.32 2.68 2.17
CA VAL A 94 -3.08 3.87 1.77
C VAL A 94 -3.98 3.61 0.56
N LYS A 95 -3.76 2.61 -0.30
CA LYS A 95 -4.77 2.15 -1.28
C LYS A 95 -5.91 1.43 -0.58
N ASN A 96 -5.62 0.68 0.48
CA ASN A 96 -6.67 0.08 1.30
C ASN A 96 -7.46 1.18 2.04
N GLU A 97 -6.84 2.33 2.38
CA GLU A 97 -7.52 3.52 2.95
C GLU A 97 -8.16 4.45 1.89
N ALA A 98 -7.59 4.61 0.69
CA ALA A 98 -8.10 5.50 -0.36
C ALA A 98 -9.20 4.86 -1.22
N LEU A 99 -9.34 3.53 -1.17
CA LEU A 99 -10.57 2.84 -1.60
C LEU A 99 -11.80 3.20 -0.72
N ILE A 100 -11.63 4.01 0.33
CA ILE A 100 -12.72 4.53 1.16
C ILE A 100 -13.34 5.80 0.54
N GLU A 101 -12.67 6.50 -0.39
CA GLU A 101 -13.16 7.79 -0.91
C GLU A 101 -13.45 7.86 -2.43
N ASP A 102 -13.05 6.86 -3.24
CA ASP A 102 -13.39 6.85 -4.68
C ASP A 102 -14.58 5.94 -5.03
N SER A 103 -15.61 5.98 -4.18
CA SER A 103 -16.96 5.52 -4.53
C SER A 103 -17.82 6.73 -4.93
N LYS A 104 -17.47 7.38 -6.04
CA LYS A 104 -18.41 8.29 -6.70
C LYS A 104 -19.06 7.62 -7.91
N GLN A 105 -20.37 7.47 -7.75
CA GLN A 105 -21.42 7.14 -8.72
C GLN A 105 -21.59 5.67 -9.11
N GLU A 106 -22.20 4.92 -8.20
CA GLU A 106 -23.40 4.16 -8.55
C GLU A 106 -24.53 4.69 -7.65
N GLU A 107 -25.69 4.97 -8.24
CA GLU A 107 -26.85 5.59 -7.59
C GLU A 107 -27.17 4.86 -6.27
N ASN A 108 -27.07 5.55 -5.12
CA ASN A 108 -27.45 4.98 -3.83
C ASN A 108 -28.93 4.57 -3.88
N PRO A 109 -29.28 3.27 -3.81
CA PRO A 109 -30.65 2.89 -3.57
C PRO A 109 -31.04 3.31 -2.15
N VAL A 110 -32.24 3.86 -2.00
CA VAL A 110 -32.81 4.21 -0.70
C VAL A 110 -32.90 2.93 0.13
N CYS A 111 -32.22 2.89 1.29
CA CYS A 111 -32.34 1.78 2.22
C CYS A 111 -33.73 1.80 2.85
N ASN A 112 -34.50 0.74 2.60
CA ASN A 112 -35.81 0.54 3.20
C ASN A 112 -35.68 -0.40 4.42
N GLU A 113 -36.54 -0.22 5.41
CA GLU A 113 -36.64 -1.10 6.57
C GLU A 113 -37.16 -2.48 6.14
N GLY A 114 -36.38 -3.54 6.39
CA GLY A 114 -36.76 -4.92 6.09
C GLY A 114 -35.60 -5.90 6.19
N GLU A 115 -35.90 -7.14 6.60
CA GLU A 115 -34.94 -8.25 6.69
C GLU A 115 -34.56 -8.75 5.30
N VAL A 116 -33.26 -8.92 5.04
CA VAL A 116 -32.77 -9.39 3.74
C VAL A 116 -32.83 -10.91 3.68
N VAL A 117 -33.58 -11.45 2.71
CA VAL A 117 -33.66 -12.89 2.49
C VAL A 117 -32.47 -13.38 1.66
N LEU A 118 -31.68 -14.30 2.22
CA LEU A 118 -30.53 -14.88 1.52
C LEU A 118 -30.98 -15.76 0.32
N PRO A 119 -30.37 -15.58 -0.86
CA PRO A 119 -30.54 -16.50 -1.98
C PRO A 119 -30.16 -17.94 -1.58
N LYS A 120 -30.89 -18.95 -2.07
CA LYS A 120 -30.68 -20.37 -1.70
C LYS A 120 -29.23 -20.86 -1.83
N ILE A 121 -28.50 -20.33 -2.81
CA ILE A 121 -27.10 -20.71 -3.05
C ILE A 121 -26.13 -20.09 -2.02
N LEU A 122 -26.51 -18.96 -1.43
CA LEU A 122 -25.76 -18.26 -0.38
C LEU A 122 -26.22 -18.67 1.03
N ASP A 123 -27.43 -19.21 1.16
CA ASP A 123 -28.02 -19.63 2.43
C ASP A 123 -27.36 -20.89 2.99
N THR A 124 -26.20 -20.70 3.62
CA THR A 124 -25.49 -21.72 4.37
C THR A 124 -25.51 -21.38 5.86
N TYR A 125 -25.37 -22.39 6.72
CA TYR A 125 -25.28 -22.17 8.17
C TYR A 125 -24.16 -21.18 8.54
N THR A 126 -22.99 -21.31 7.89
CA THR A 126 -21.85 -20.41 8.08
C THR A 126 -22.17 -18.99 7.61
N ALA A 127 -22.82 -18.81 6.46
CA ALA A 127 -23.22 -17.50 5.97
C ALA A 127 -24.19 -16.81 6.95
N ARG A 128 -25.23 -17.51 7.41
CA ARG A 128 -26.19 -16.96 8.39
C ARG A 128 -25.52 -16.53 9.68
N LYS A 129 -24.66 -17.37 10.26
CA LYS A 129 -23.91 -17.06 11.49
C LYS A 129 -23.00 -15.84 11.31
N VAL A 130 -22.24 -15.80 10.22
CA VAL A 130 -21.25 -14.74 9.98
C VAL A 130 -21.93 -13.42 9.64
N PHE A 131 -23.00 -13.43 8.82
CA PHE A 131 -23.75 -12.23 8.49
C PHE A 131 -24.46 -11.64 9.70
N ALA A 132 -25.08 -12.47 10.55
CA ALA A 132 -25.68 -11.99 11.81
C ALA A 132 -24.65 -11.25 12.68
N LYS A 133 -23.46 -11.84 12.90
CA LYS A 133 -22.39 -11.18 13.64
C LYS A 133 -21.86 -9.93 12.96
N ALA A 134 -21.79 -9.91 11.63
CA ALA A 134 -21.36 -8.74 10.87
C ALA A 134 -22.39 -7.60 10.93
N ILE A 135 -23.68 -7.90 11.04
CA ILE A 135 -24.76 -6.93 11.31
C ILE A 135 -24.59 -6.35 12.72
N GLU A 136 -24.46 -7.21 13.73
CA GLU A 136 -24.24 -6.80 15.13
C GLU A 136 -22.99 -5.92 15.29
N ALA A 137 -21.93 -6.23 14.57
CA ALA A 137 -20.68 -5.46 14.58
C ALA A 137 -20.71 -4.20 13.68
N GLY A 138 -21.83 -3.92 12.99
CA GLY A 138 -22.00 -2.73 12.16
C GLY A 138 -21.28 -2.76 10.80
N TYR A 139 -20.77 -3.92 10.38
CA TYR A 139 -20.14 -4.11 9.07
C TYR A 139 -21.18 -4.20 7.94
N ILE A 140 -22.35 -4.78 8.24
CA ILE A 140 -23.48 -4.95 7.34
C ILE A 140 -24.67 -4.13 7.86
N MET A 141 -25.39 -3.49 6.96
CA MET A 141 -26.70 -2.88 7.21
C MET A 141 -27.73 -3.51 6.28
N GLU A 142 -28.90 -3.85 6.82
CA GLU A 142 -30.00 -4.42 6.05
C GLU A 142 -30.78 -3.31 5.32
N CYS A 143 -30.93 -3.43 4.01
CA CYS A 143 -31.65 -2.48 3.17
C CYS A 143 -32.80 -3.18 2.42
N GLY A 144 -33.53 -4.06 3.12
CA GLY A 144 -34.70 -4.78 2.62
C GLY A 144 -34.39 -5.89 1.62
N SER A 145 -33.84 -5.55 0.46
CA SER A 145 -33.54 -6.50 -0.63
C SER A 145 -32.06 -6.79 -0.84
N PHE A 146 -31.19 -6.01 -0.21
CA PHE A 146 -29.73 -6.14 -0.29
C PHE A 146 -29.09 -5.71 1.04
N TYR A 147 -27.85 -6.12 1.23
CA TYR A 147 -26.99 -5.68 2.32
C TYR A 147 -26.11 -4.53 1.86
N LYS A 148 -26.06 -3.47 2.67
CA LYS A 148 -25.07 -2.42 2.52
C LYS A 148 -23.84 -2.79 3.34
N TRP A 149 -22.69 -2.86 2.65
CA TRP A 149 -21.39 -3.10 3.28
C TRP A 149 -20.69 -1.78 3.60
N ASN A 150 -20.24 -1.61 4.85
CA ASN A 150 -19.70 -0.34 5.36
C ASN A 150 -18.15 -0.24 5.35
N ASN A 151 -17.45 -1.21 4.77
CA ASN A 151 -15.98 -1.24 4.75
C ASN A 151 -15.44 -1.45 3.32
N SER A 152 -14.15 -1.76 3.18
CA SER A 152 -13.54 -1.94 1.87
C SER A 152 -14.09 -3.18 1.13
N LYS A 153 -14.19 -3.08 -0.20
CA LYS A 153 -14.55 -4.20 -1.09
C LYS A 153 -13.64 -5.42 -0.90
N VAL A 154 -12.35 -5.19 -0.64
CA VAL A 154 -11.38 -6.27 -0.39
C VAL A 154 -11.70 -7.02 0.90
N LEU A 155 -12.13 -6.32 1.95
CA LEU A 155 -12.51 -6.95 3.21
C LEU A 155 -13.80 -7.76 3.06
N LEU A 156 -14.77 -7.26 2.27
CA LEU A 156 -15.96 -8.04 1.90
C LEU A 156 -15.57 -9.30 1.11
N ALA A 157 -14.68 -9.17 0.12
CA ALA A 157 -14.20 -10.29 -0.68
C ALA A 157 -13.49 -11.34 0.20
N TYR A 158 -12.75 -10.89 1.22
CA TYR A 158 -12.13 -11.76 2.21
C TYR A 158 -13.18 -12.51 3.03
N MET A 159 -14.16 -11.81 3.61
CA MET A 159 -15.26 -12.43 4.36
C MET A 159 -16.02 -13.45 3.50
N CYS A 160 -16.42 -13.09 2.28
CA CYS A 160 -17.12 -13.99 1.37
C CYS A 160 -16.23 -15.17 0.94
N GLY A 161 -14.94 -14.96 0.71
CA GLY A 161 -13.99 -16.04 0.40
C GLY A 161 -13.85 -17.04 1.56
N ARG A 162 -13.85 -16.55 2.80
CA ARG A 162 -13.87 -17.38 4.01
C ARG A 162 -15.18 -18.19 4.12
N ILE A 163 -16.33 -17.58 3.81
CA ILE A 163 -17.66 -18.23 3.89
C ILE A 163 -17.82 -19.30 2.82
N TYR A 164 -17.58 -18.96 1.55
CA TYR A 164 -17.99 -19.77 0.40
C TYR A 164 -16.85 -20.54 -0.27
N CYS A 165 -15.60 -20.10 -0.09
CA CYS A 165 -14.45 -20.72 -0.74
C CYS A 165 -13.51 -21.45 0.23
N GLY A 166 -13.77 -21.36 1.54
CA GLY A 166 -12.93 -21.96 2.58
C GLY A 166 -11.57 -21.30 2.71
N ASP A 167 -11.44 -20.03 2.30
CA ASP A 167 -10.22 -19.24 2.48
C ASP A 167 -9.85 -19.15 3.95
N LYS A 168 -8.55 -18.95 4.24
CA LYS A 168 -8.03 -18.83 5.61
C LYS A 168 -6.84 -17.86 5.72
N PRO A 169 -6.70 -17.18 6.85
CA PRO A 169 -5.48 -16.48 7.21
C PRO A 169 -4.39 -17.51 7.56
N ASN A 170 -3.17 -17.28 7.12
CA ASN A 170 -2.01 -18.09 7.46
C ASN A 170 -0.86 -17.19 7.92
N TYR A 171 -0.46 -17.32 9.18
CA TYR A 171 0.63 -16.54 9.75
C TYR A 171 1.99 -17.14 9.37
N SER A 172 2.85 -16.33 8.75
CA SER A 172 4.24 -16.66 8.49
C SER A 172 5.11 -16.13 9.63
N LYS A 173 5.80 -17.05 10.33
CA LYS A 173 6.77 -16.70 11.38
C LYS A 173 8.02 -16.01 10.82
N ILE A 174 8.36 -16.26 9.55
CA ILE A 174 9.56 -15.71 8.90
C ILE A 174 9.32 -14.25 8.52
N GLU A 175 8.13 -13.96 7.99
CA GLU A 175 7.78 -12.61 7.51
C GLU A 175 7.01 -11.78 8.53
N GLU A 176 6.68 -12.36 9.69
CA GLU A 176 5.87 -11.78 10.76
C GLU A 176 4.55 -11.18 10.23
N LYS A 177 3.93 -11.88 9.28
CA LYS A 177 2.75 -11.42 8.53
C LYS A 177 1.74 -12.51 8.33
N THR A 178 0.47 -12.11 8.25
CA THR A 178 -0.65 -13.00 7.93
C THR A 178 -1.02 -12.89 6.47
N PHE A 179 -1.04 -14.02 5.77
CA PHE A 179 -1.35 -14.13 4.34
C PHE A 179 -2.73 -14.72 4.11
N TRP A 180 -3.42 -14.20 3.10
CA TRP A 180 -4.69 -14.73 2.63
C TRP A 180 -4.42 -15.96 1.75
N LYS A 181 -4.70 -17.15 2.29
CA LYS A 181 -4.62 -18.41 1.57
C LYS A 181 -5.99 -18.82 1.08
N PHE A 182 -6.07 -19.13 -0.21
CA PHE A 182 -7.32 -19.57 -0.83
C PHE A 182 -7.65 -20.99 -0.38
N GLY A 183 -8.93 -21.24 -0.14
CA GLY A 183 -9.42 -22.56 0.18
C GLY A 183 -9.52 -23.47 -1.05
N ARG A 184 -10.06 -24.67 -0.84
CA ARG A 184 -10.14 -25.74 -1.84
C ARG A 184 -11.39 -25.67 -2.73
N GLN A 185 -12.28 -24.71 -2.49
CA GLN A 185 -13.48 -24.51 -3.29
C GLN A 185 -13.18 -23.47 -4.38
N ASP A 186 -13.25 -23.91 -5.63
CA ASP A 186 -12.82 -23.12 -6.78
C ASP A 186 -13.87 -22.08 -7.24
N MET A 187 -15.15 -22.29 -6.89
CA MET A 187 -16.24 -21.44 -7.37
C MET A 187 -16.65 -20.40 -6.31
N PHE A 188 -16.29 -19.14 -6.56
CA PHE A 188 -16.76 -17.99 -5.79
C PHE A 188 -18.12 -17.52 -6.36
N PRO A 189 -19.20 -17.43 -5.57
CA PRO A 189 -20.54 -17.09 -6.06
C PRO A 189 -20.70 -15.59 -6.33
N ASP A 190 -19.97 -15.09 -7.32
CA ASP A 190 -19.85 -13.65 -7.62
C ASP A 190 -21.17 -13.04 -8.07
N ALA A 191 -21.96 -13.76 -8.88
CA ALA A 191 -23.21 -13.28 -9.44
C ALA A 191 -24.25 -13.00 -8.34
N GLU A 192 -24.39 -13.90 -7.37
CA GLU A 192 -25.36 -13.76 -6.28
C GLU A 192 -24.88 -12.79 -5.22
N LEU A 193 -23.56 -12.72 -4.95
CA LEU A 193 -22.99 -11.71 -4.08
C LEU A 193 -23.11 -10.30 -4.66
N LYS A 194 -23.02 -10.15 -5.98
CA LYS A 194 -23.30 -8.87 -6.66
C LYS A 194 -24.72 -8.40 -6.40
N VAL A 195 -25.72 -9.28 -6.49
CA VAL A 195 -27.12 -8.93 -6.20
C VAL A 195 -27.30 -8.62 -4.71
N LEU A 196 -26.70 -9.44 -3.84
CA LEU A 196 -26.86 -9.33 -2.39
C LEU A 196 -26.23 -8.07 -1.82
N PHE A 197 -25.07 -7.62 -2.32
CA PHE A 197 -24.34 -6.47 -1.78
C PHE A 197 -24.33 -5.24 -2.69
N GLN A 198 -24.86 -5.35 -3.91
CA GLN A 198 -24.79 -4.31 -4.94
C GLN A 198 -23.33 -3.85 -5.22
N ILE A 199 -22.38 -4.80 -5.10
CA ILE A 199 -20.95 -4.55 -5.34
C ILE A 199 -20.48 -5.46 -6.47
N GLN A 200 -19.99 -4.85 -7.55
CA GLN A 200 -19.48 -5.57 -8.73
C GLN A 200 -18.06 -6.10 -8.51
N ASP A 201 -17.63 -7.07 -9.31
CA ASP A 201 -16.27 -7.65 -9.38
C ASP A 201 -15.67 -8.06 -8.03
N LEU A 202 -16.46 -8.69 -7.16
CA LEU A 202 -16.01 -9.14 -5.84
C LEU A 202 -15.08 -10.35 -5.99
N GLY A 203 -15.38 -11.25 -6.93
CA GLY A 203 -14.56 -12.38 -7.32
C GLY A 203 -13.20 -11.96 -7.87
N GLN A 204 -13.15 -10.90 -8.69
CA GLN A 204 -11.88 -10.32 -9.14
C GLN A 204 -11.08 -9.71 -7.99
N SER A 205 -11.76 -9.00 -7.07
CA SER A 205 -11.12 -8.44 -5.88
C SER A 205 -10.50 -9.53 -5.00
N ARG A 206 -11.15 -10.69 -4.88
CA ARG A 206 -10.56 -11.87 -4.25
C ARG A 206 -9.37 -12.37 -5.07
N ALA A 207 -9.57 -12.70 -6.35
CA ALA A 207 -8.55 -13.34 -7.22
C ALA A 207 -7.21 -12.58 -7.24
N ASN A 208 -7.26 -11.25 -7.23
CA ASN A 208 -6.07 -10.37 -7.21
C ASN A 208 -5.27 -10.41 -5.91
N ARG A 209 -5.77 -11.07 -4.86
CA ARG A 209 -5.19 -11.10 -3.50
C ARG A 209 -4.71 -12.49 -3.08
N LYS A 210 -4.61 -13.44 -4.02
CA LYS A 210 -4.05 -14.76 -3.75
C LYS A 210 -2.64 -14.62 -3.19
N ASP A 211 -2.39 -15.23 -2.03
CA ASP A 211 -1.11 -15.20 -1.31
C ASP A 211 -0.63 -13.78 -0.93
N ALA A 212 -1.52 -12.79 -0.95
CA ALA A 212 -1.23 -11.44 -0.47
C ALA A 212 -1.46 -11.34 1.05
N ILE A 213 -0.99 -10.25 1.66
CA ILE A 213 -1.29 -9.93 3.05
C ILE A 213 -2.81 -9.74 3.20
N VAL A 214 -3.36 -10.29 4.29
CA VAL A 214 -4.78 -10.15 4.64
C VAL A 214 -5.20 -8.66 4.71
N PRO A 215 -6.46 -8.33 4.37
CA PRO A 215 -6.91 -6.94 4.45
C PRO A 215 -6.94 -6.41 5.88
N PHE A 216 -6.85 -5.09 6.03
CA PHE A 216 -7.06 -4.42 7.31
C PHE A 216 -8.42 -4.82 7.92
N LYS A 217 -8.46 -5.05 9.25
CA LYS A 217 -9.61 -5.59 10.00
C LYS A 217 -9.97 -7.06 9.71
N SER A 218 -9.14 -7.82 9.00
CA SER A 218 -9.38 -9.25 8.79
C SER A 218 -9.52 -10.03 10.10
N GLU A 219 -8.76 -9.66 11.15
CA GLU A 219 -8.83 -10.30 12.46
C GLU A 219 -10.20 -10.14 13.13
N GLU A 220 -10.89 -9.01 12.89
CA GLU A 220 -12.26 -8.81 13.39
C GLU A 220 -13.25 -9.71 12.63
N ILE A 221 -13.09 -9.82 11.31
CA ILE A 221 -13.87 -10.74 10.48
C ILE A 221 -13.63 -12.20 10.90
N ASP A 222 -12.39 -12.55 11.26
CA ASP A 222 -12.04 -13.91 11.63
C ASP A 222 -12.78 -14.37 12.90
N LYS A 223 -13.02 -13.47 13.86
CA LYS A 223 -13.83 -13.72 15.07
C LYS A 223 -15.29 -14.06 14.77
N PHE A 224 -15.79 -13.70 13.59
CA PHE A 224 -17.16 -14.06 13.21
C PHE A 224 -17.30 -15.57 12.95
N PHE A 225 -16.21 -16.25 12.61
CA PHE A 225 -16.21 -17.68 12.30
C PHE A 225 -16.08 -18.58 13.54
N GLU A 226 -15.62 -18.03 14.66
CA GLU A 226 -15.53 -18.71 15.97
C GLU A 226 -16.93 -18.96 16.56
#